data_AF-A0A9C6U366-F1
#
_entry.id   AF-A0A9C6U366-F1
#
_cell.length_a   1.000
_cell.length_b   1.000
_cell.length_c   1.000
_cell.angle_alpha   90.00
_cell.angle_beta   90.00
_cell.angle_gamma   90.00
#
_symmetry.space_group_name_H-M   'P 1'
#
loop_
_entity.id
_entity.type
_entity.pdbx_description
1 polymer ?
#
loop_
_entity_poly.entity_id
_entity_poly.type
_entity_poly.pdbx_seq_one_letter_code
_entity_poly.pdbx_strand_id
1 'polypeptide(L)'
;MRSFDQASSDCLATMGSMFSWMCSPVTAIQAVCYTVKFLDYICDFFDLVTNLVVESVKKKLRAFGRHVQRALYVSVDIEHSFELQTNRSKTLSQVAQDIGEDIRERSDALLGTFGLINSALSLCFLLVFVRVYLYRYKFLTRIHFDNRFVTDAFRRLDWTRARQGRETVLPLTIKEQNKYITVRA
;
A
#
# COMPACT_ATOMS: atom_id res chain seq x y z
N MET A 1 -15.02 11.36 4.74
CA MET A 1 -14.10 12.47 4.47
C MET A 1 -13.61 13.29 5.67
N ARG A 2 -14.36 13.42 6.79
CA ARG A 2 -14.02 14.38 7.88
C ARG A 2 -12.64 14.15 8.52
N SER A 3 -12.12 12.92 8.52
CA SER A 3 -10.82 12.64 9.15
C SER A 3 -9.65 13.26 8.40
N PHE A 4 -9.70 13.33 7.06
CA PHE A 4 -8.64 13.92 6.24
C PHE A 4 -8.65 15.45 6.26
N ASP A 5 -9.85 16.06 6.29
CA ASP A 5 -9.98 17.52 6.48
C ASP A 5 -9.39 17.95 7.82
N GLN A 6 -9.73 17.20 8.88
CA GLN A 6 -9.24 17.47 10.22
C GLN A 6 -7.74 17.18 10.36
N ALA A 7 -7.24 16.12 9.72
CA ALA A 7 -5.80 15.83 9.68
C ALA A 7 -5.01 16.91 8.92
N SER A 8 -5.56 17.46 7.83
CA SER A 8 -4.96 18.57 7.08
C SER A 8 -4.90 19.84 7.93
N SER A 9 -6.01 20.21 8.59
CA SER A 9 -6.05 21.39 9.45
C SER A 9 -5.16 21.25 10.68
N ASP A 10 -5.14 20.08 11.32
CA ASP A 10 -4.29 19.80 12.48
C ASP A 10 -2.80 19.80 12.08
N CYS A 11 -2.46 19.32 10.88
CA CYS A 11 -1.10 19.38 10.35
C CYS A 11 -0.63 20.82 10.16
N LEU A 12 -1.44 21.65 9.50
CA LEU A 12 -1.13 23.07 9.27
C LEU A 12 -1.03 23.86 10.58
N ALA A 13 -1.89 23.53 11.57
CA ALA A 13 -1.86 24.15 12.88
C ALA A 13 -0.61 23.75 13.71
N THR A 14 -0.13 22.51 13.57
CA THR A 14 1.00 21.99 14.37
C THR A 14 2.36 22.36 13.78
N MET A 15 2.50 22.31 12.45
CA MET A 15 3.80 22.50 11.77
C MET A 15 4.17 23.99 11.57
N GLY A 16 3.20 24.91 11.69
CA GLY A 16 3.41 26.32 11.42
C GLY A 16 3.73 26.64 9.95
N SER A 17 3.81 27.93 9.61
CA SER A 17 3.94 28.35 8.20
C SER A 17 5.25 27.90 7.52
N MET A 18 6.32 27.69 8.29
CA MET A 18 7.64 27.31 7.77
C MET A 18 7.71 25.87 7.23
N PHE A 19 6.90 24.94 7.75
CA PHE A 19 6.93 23.52 7.35
C PHE A 19 5.62 23.06 6.68
N SER A 20 4.85 24.00 6.13
CA SER A 20 3.57 23.73 5.47
C SER A 20 3.65 22.69 4.32
N TRP A 21 4.81 22.59 3.67
CA TRP A 21 5.06 21.60 2.61
C TRP A 21 4.88 20.14 3.08
N MET A 22 5.12 19.86 4.36
CA MET A 22 4.98 18.51 4.93
C MET A 22 3.52 18.06 5.01
N CYS A 23 2.56 18.99 4.94
CA CYS A 23 1.13 18.69 4.90
C CYS A 23 0.62 18.40 3.47
N SER A 24 1.46 18.58 2.44
CA SER A 24 1.09 18.37 1.03
C SER A 24 0.65 16.94 0.66
N PRO A 25 1.19 15.86 1.28
CA PRO A 25 0.70 14.51 0.99
C PRO A 25 -0.75 14.30 1.42
N VAL A 26 -1.16 14.91 2.54
CA VAL A 26 -2.52 14.79 3.10
C VAL A 26 -3.53 15.48 2.18
N THR A 27 -3.19 16.65 1.66
CA THR A 27 -4.05 17.40 0.73
C THR A 27 -4.14 16.73 -0.64
N ALA A 28 -3.09 16.08 -1.12
CA ALA A 28 -3.11 15.31 -2.37
C ALA A 28 -4.07 14.10 -2.30
N ILE A 29 -4.03 13.35 -1.19
CA ILE A 29 -4.93 12.22 -0.96
C ILE A 29 -6.39 12.70 -0.88
N GLN A 30 -6.64 13.81 -0.18
CA GLN A 30 -7.95 14.44 -0.11
C GLN A 30 -8.49 14.80 -1.50
N ALA A 31 -7.69 15.44 -2.36
CA ALA A 31 -8.08 15.81 -3.72
C ALA A 31 -8.43 14.59 -4.59
N VAL A 32 -7.68 13.50 -4.43
CA VAL A 32 -7.92 12.23 -5.13
C VAL A 32 -9.23 11.59 -4.67
N CYS A 33 -9.52 11.58 -3.37
CA CYS A 33 -10.80 11.11 -2.83
C CYS A 33 -11.99 11.93 -3.37
N TYR A 34 -11.85 13.25 -3.54
CA TYR A 34 -12.94 14.09 -4.07
C TYR A 34 -13.19 13.95 -5.58
N THR A 35 -12.16 13.59 -6.33
CA THR A 35 -12.22 13.66 -7.81
C THR A 35 -12.62 12.32 -8.43
N VAL A 36 -12.35 11.20 -7.75
CA VAL A 36 -12.41 9.86 -8.35
C VAL A 36 -13.44 8.97 -7.64
N LYS A 37 -14.61 8.80 -8.27
CA LYS A 37 -15.74 8.01 -7.72
C LYS A 37 -15.44 6.57 -7.28
N PHE A 38 -14.46 5.89 -7.88
CA PHE A 38 -14.13 4.53 -7.46
C PHE A 38 -13.33 4.51 -6.14
N LEU A 39 -12.60 5.60 -5.85
CA LEU A 39 -11.80 5.74 -4.64
C LEU A 39 -12.65 6.16 -3.44
N ASP A 40 -13.87 6.68 -3.64
CA ASP A 40 -14.80 7.00 -2.54
C ASP A 40 -14.99 5.83 -1.59
N TYR A 41 -15.18 4.61 -2.10
CA TYR A 41 -15.31 3.39 -1.28
C TYR A 41 -14.07 3.11 -0.42
N ILE A 42 -12.89 3.41 -0.95
CA ILE A 42 -11.62 3.22 -0.25
C ILE A 42 -11.47 4.32 0.81
N CYS A 43 -11.82 5.57 0.49
CA CYS A 43 -11.75 6.70 1.42
C CYS A 43 -12.72 6.51 2.60
N ASP A 44 -13.94 6.02 2.35
CA ASP A 44 -14.92 5.68 3.39
C ASP A 44 -14.46 4.51 4.26
N PHE A 45 -13.83 3.49 3.67
CA PHE A 45 -13.25 2.39 4.42
C PHE A 45 -12.15 2.87 5.37
N PHE A 46 -11.23 3.71 4.90
CA PHE A 46 -10.17 4.26 5.73
C PHE A 46 -10.71 5.10 6.87
N ASP A 47 -11.73 5.95 6.62
CA ASP A 47 -12.41 6.73 7.67
C ASP A 47 -12.99 5.86 8.79
N LEU A 48 -13.59 4.71 8.46
CA LEU A 48 -14.14 3.79 9.46
C LEU A 48 -13.03 3.20 10.34
N VAL A 49 -11.91 2.81 9.72
CA VAL A 49 -10.78 2.19 10.40
C VAL A 49 -10.05 3.20 11.29
N THR A 50 -9.77 4.41 10.80
CA THR A 50 -9.08 5.44 11.61
C THR A 50 -9.90 5.81 12.84
N ASN A 51 -11.21 5.99 12.71
CA ASN A 51 -12.04 6.37 13.86
C ASN A 51 -12.04 5.30 14.96
N LEU A 52 -12.18 4.02 14.61
CA LEU A 52 -12.19 2.92 15.58
C LEU A 52 -10.82 2.69 16.23
N VAL A 53 -9.74 2.77 15.45
CA VAL A 53 -8.37 2.47 15.92
C VAL A 53 -7.79 3.63 16.72
N VAL A 54 -7.93 4.87 16.23
CA VAL A 54 -7.32 6.05 16.85
C VAL A 54 -7.88 6.28 18.25
N GLU A 55 -9.17 6.07 18.48
CA GLU A 55 -9.77 6.26 19.80
C GLU A 55 -9.20 5.27 20.84
N SER A 56 -9.07 4.00 20.45
CA SER A 56 -8.48 2.95 21.29
C SER A 56 -7.00 3.22 21.60
N VAL A 57 -6.24 3.63 20.60
CA VAL A 57 -4.81 3.96 20.74
C VAL A 57 -4.61 5.20 21.62
N LYS A 58 -5.39 6.26 21.39
CA LYS A 58 -5.35 7.51 22.20
C LYS A 58 -5.67 7.24 23.66
N LYS A 59 -6.63 6.35 23.95
CA LYS A 59 -6.96 5.93 25.31
C LYS A 59 -5.80 5.19 25.97
N LYS A 60 -5.17 4.24 25.27
CA LYS A 60 -3.99 3.50 25.77
C LYS A 60 -2.78 4.41 25.98
N LEU A 61 -2.50 5.32 25.05
CA LEU A 61 -1.41 6.30 25.17
C LEU A 61 -1.62 7.25 26.35
N ARG A 62 -2.84 7.76 26.57
CA ARG A 62 -3.15 8.58 27.76
C ARG A 62 -3.00 7.79 29.05
N ALA A 63 -3.42 6.52 29.07
CA ALA A 63 -3.25 5.67 30.25
C ALA A 63 -1.76 5.42 30.55
N PHE A 64 -0.96 5.14 29.53
CA PHE A 64 0.48 4.99 29.63
C PHE A 64 1.16 6.31 30.06
N GLY A 65 0.81 7.43 29.44
CA GLY A 65 1.33 8.76 29.79
C GLY A 65 1.05 9.13 31.24
N ARG A 66 -0.15 8.84 31.77
CA ARG A 66 -0.46 9.00 33.20
C ARG A 66 0.33 8.06 34.10
N HIS A 67 0.73 6.90 33.60
CA HIS A 67 1.53 5.94 34.36
C HIS A 67 2.99 6.37 34.43
N VAL A 68 3.53 6.81 33.30
CA VAL A 68 4.87 7.40 33.17
C VAL A 68 4.98 8.69 33.98
N GLN A 69 3.99 9.60 33.85
CA GLN A 69 3.97 10.85 34.61
C GLN A 69 3.96 10.59 36.12
N ARG A 70 3.25 9.56 36.61
CA ARG A 70 3.29 9.18 38.03
C ARG A 70 4.60 8.49 38.44
N ALA A 71 5.16 7.66 37.57
CA ALA A 71 6.43 6.98 37.83
C ALA A 71 7.63 7.95 37.81
N LEU A 72 7.50 9.07 37.09
CA LEU A 72 8.53 10.10 36.96
C LEU A 72 8.21 11.38 37.74
N TYR A 73 7.11 11.43 38.52
CA TYR A 73 6.82 12.59 39.37
C TYR A 73 7.72 12.54 40.61
N VAL A 74 8.95 13.00 40.43
CA VAL A 74 9.85 13.34 41.53
C VAL A 74 10.10 14.84 41.40
N SER A 75 9.56 15.63 42.34
CA SER A 75 9.98 17.02 42.51
C SER A 75 11.39 17.00 43.08
N VAL A 76 12.39 17.07 42.20
CA VAL A 76 13.77 17.26 42.59
C VAL A 76 14.09 18.74 42.37
N ASP A 77 14.17 19.51 43.45
CA ASP A 77 14.81 20.82 43.42
C ASP A 77 16.32 20.59 43.31
N ILE A 78 16.82 20.64 42.09
CA ILE A 78 18.25 20.46 41.80
C ILE A 78 18.92 21.83 41.82
N GLU A 79 19.48 22.20 42.97
CA GLU A 79 20.54 23.23 43.02
C GLU A 79 21.88 22.56 42.70
N HIS A 80 22.25 22.54 41.41
CA HIS A 80 23.56 22.07 40.97
C HIS A 80 24.40 23.26 40.50
N SER A 81 25.41 23.65 41.27
CA SER A 81 26.52 24.44 40.77
C SER A 81 27.50 23.50 40.06
N PHE A 82 27.43 23.46 38.73
CA PHE A 82 28.39 22.71 37.91
C PHE A 82 29.57 23.63 37.54
N GLU A 83 30.68 23.51 38.23
CA GLU A 83 31.98 23.97 37.71
C GLU A 83 32.55 22.91 36.77
N LEU A 84 32.12 22.98 35.51
CA LEU A 84 32.64 22.17 34.42
C LEU A 84 34.00 22.70 33.96
N GLN A 85 35.09 22.31 34.63
CA GLN A 85 36.41 22.37 34.02
C GLN A 85 36.50 21.34 32.91
N THR A 86 36.22 21.78 31.68
CA THR A 86 36.10 20.92 30.51
C THR A 86 37.42 20.91 29.73
N ASN A 87 38.27 19.92 30.02
CA ASN A 87 39.33 19.53 29.08
C ASN A 87 38.67 18.72 27.94
N ARG A 88 37.92 19.41 27.08
CA ARG A 88 37.17 18.83 25.96
C ARG A 88 38.11 18.58 24.79
N SER A 89 38.28 17.31 24.42
CA SER A 89 39.05 16.91 23.23
C SER A 89 38.30 17.17 21.91
N LYS A 90 36.97 17.27 21.94
CA LYS A 90 36.13 17.61 20.77
C LYS A 90 35.10 18.67 21.09
N THR A 91 34.80 19.53 20.11
CA THR A 91 33.74 20.55 20.20
C THR A 91 32.36 19.93 19.96
N LEU A 92 31.30 20.55 20.50
CA LEU A 92 29.91 20.08 20.31
C LEU A 92 29.50 19.97 18.83
N SER A 93 30.04 20.86 17.98
CA SER A 93 29.85 20.79 16.53
C SER A 93 30.50 19.55 15.91
N GLN A 94 31.67 19.13 16.40
CA GLN A 94 32.34 17.92 15.92
C GLN A 94 31.58 16.66 16.33
N VAL A 95 31.00 16.65 17.53
CA VAL A 95 30.16 15.53 17.98
C VAL A 95 28.89 15.41 17.13
N ALA A 96 28.24 16.53 16.78
CA ALA A 96 27.08 16.52 15.90
C ALA A 96 27.43 16.05 14.47
N GLN A 97 28.61 16.41 13.97
CA GLN A 97 29.10 15.93 12.66
C GLN A 97 29.41 14.43 12.67
N ASP A 98 30.13 13.94 13.69
CA ASP A 98 30.43 12.51 13.83
C ASP A 98 29.14 11.66 13.87
N ILE A 99 28.11 12.11 14.61
CA ILE A 99 26.80 11.42 14.66
C ILE A 99 26.12 11.42 13.28
N GLY A 100 26.20 12.54 12.55
CA GLY A 100 25.64 12.65 11.20
C GLY A 100 26.33 11.73 10.19
N GLU A 101 27.66 11.58 10.29
CA GLU A 101 28.44 10.65 9.46
C GLU A 101 28.12 9.19 9.79
N ASP A 102 28.05 8.81 11.07
CA ASP A 102 27.73 7.43 11.49
C ASP A 102 26.32 7.00 11.03
N ILE A 103 25.35 7.92 11.05
CA ILE A 103 24.01 7.68 10.49
C ILE A 103 24.07 7.50 8.97
N ARG A 104 24.86 8.32 8.27
CA ARG A 104 25.02 8.21 6.81
C ARG A 104 25.67 6.90 6.40
N GLU A 105 26.75 6.52 7.07
CA GLU A 105 27.49 5.28 6.80
C GLU A 105 26.57 4.06 6.94
N ARG A 106 25.74 4.03 8.00
CA ARG A 106 24.77 2.95 8.21
C ARG A 106 23.59 2.98 7.23
N SER A 107 23.23 4.17 6.74
CA SER A 107 22.11 4.35 5.81
C SER A 107 22.48 4.06 4.36
N ASP A 108 23.75 4.23 3.97
CA ASP A 108 24.20 4.00 2.59
C ASP A 108 24.02 2.54 2.16
N ALA A 109 24.27 1.58 3.06
CA ALA A 109 24.00 0.17 2.78
C ALA A 109 22.50 -0.08 2.51
N LEU A 110 21.61 0.56 3.28
CA LEU A 110 20.17 0.47 3.08
C LEU A 110 19.75 1.11 1.77
N LEU A 111 20.24 2.32 1.46
CA LEU A 111 19.95 3.02 0.21
C LEU A 111 20.42 2.23 -1.01
N GLY A 112 21.58 1.57 -0.93
CA GLY A 112 22.07 0.66 -1.98
C GLY A 112 21.11 -0.51 -2.23
N THR A 113 20.59 -1.14 -1.16
CA THR A 113 19.61 -2.23 -1.32
C THR A 113 18.28 -1.75 -1.91
N PHE A 114 17.79 -0.58 -1.50
CA PHE A 114 16.58 0.02 -2.08
C PHE A 114 16.76 0.36 -3.55
N GLY A 115 17.95 0.81 -3.97
CA GLY A 115 18.28 1.04 -5.37
C GLY A 115 18.10 -0.23 -6.22
N LEU A 116 18.67 -1.36 -5.77
CA LEU A 116 18.54 -2.64 -6.46
C LEU A 116 17.10 -3.13 -6.53
N ILE A 117 16.35 -3.02 -5.43
CA ILE A 117 14.94 -3.40 -5.38
C ILE A 117 14.12 -2.54 -6.34
N ASN A 118 14.35 -1.23 -6.37
CA ASN A 118 13.63 -0.31 -7.24
C ASN A 118 13.93 -0.58 -8.72
N SER A 119 15.18 -0.86 -9.08
CA SER A 119 15.55 -1.28 -10.43
C SER A 119 14.91 -2.61 -10.83
N ALA A 120 14.89 -3.60 -9.93
CA ALA A 120 14.24 -4.88 -10.17
C ALA A 120 12.72 -4.73 -10.35
N LEU A 121 12.07 -3.91 -9.52
CA LEU A 121 10.64 -3.65 -9.60
C LEU A 121 10.28 -2.93 -10.90
N SER A 122 11.08 -1.95 -11.32
CA SER A 122 10.93 -1.25 -12.61
C SER A 122 11.01 -2.23 -13.79
N LEU A 123 12.00 -3.13 -13.77
CA LEU A 123 12.13 -4.18 -14.79
C LEU A 123 10.91 -5.13 -14.78
N CYS A 124 10.45 -5.56 -13.62
CA CYS A 124 9.25 -6.38 -13.49
C CYS A 124 8.01 -5.69 -14.08
N PHE A 125 7.83 -4.39 -13.83
CA PHE A 125 6.76 -3.59 -14.44
C PHE A 125 6.83 -3.64 -15.97
N LEU A 126 8.00 -3.40 -16.56
CA LEU A 126 8.18 -3.49 -18.01
C LEU A 126 7.87 -4.90 -18.56
N LEU A 127 8.31 -5.95 -17.86
CA LEU A 127 8.02 -7.33 -18.25
C LEU A 127 6.52 -7.65 -18.24
N VAL A 128 5.75 -7.09 -17.30
CA VAL A 128 4.29 -7.23 -17.28
C VAL A 128 3.68 -6.65 -18.55
N PHE A 129 4.08 -5.44 -18.95
CA PHE A 129 3.55 -4.83 -20.19
C PHE A 129 3.90 -5.65 -21.43
N VAL A 130 5.12 -6.16 -21.54
CA VAL A 130 5.53 -7.04 -22.64
C VAL A 130 4.68 -8.32 -22.66
N ARG A 131 4.45 -8.93 -21.49
CA ARG A 131 3.61 -10.13 -21.37
C ARG A 131 2.18 -9.86 -21.80
N VAL A 132 1.59 -8.74 -21.39
CA VAL A 132 0.23 -8.32 -21.78
C VAL A 132 0.14 -8.10 -23.29
N TYR A 133 1.11 -7.42 -23.88
CA TYR A 133 1.14 -7.20 -25.33
C TYR A 133 1.24 -8.53 -26.10
N LEU A 134 2.17 -9.41 -25.71
CA LEU A 134 2.33 -10.72 -26.33
C LEU A 134 1.10 -11.61 -26.14
N TYR A 135 0.45 -11.52 -24.97
CA TYR A 135 -0.81 -12.21 -24.70
C TYR A 135 -1.89 -11.74 -25.65
N ARG A 136 -2.11 -10.43 -25.76
CA ARG A 136 -3.09 -9.83 -26.66
C ARG A 136 -2.82 -10.19 -28.11
N TYR A 137 -1.57 -10.10 -28.56
CA TYR A 137 -1.18 -10.51 -29.91
C TYR A 137 -1.53 -11.97 -30.17
N LYS A 138 -1.17 -12.88 -29.26
CA LYS A 138 -1.51 -14.31 -29.38
C LYS A 138 -3.02 -14.55 -29.36
N PHE A 139 -3.76 -13.83 -28.53
CA PHE A 139 -5.22 -13.93 -28.44
C PHE A 139 -5.92 -13.50 -29.74
N LEU A 140 -5.44 -12.43 -30.39
CA LEU A 140 -6.02 -11.94 -31.64
C LEU A 140 -5.58 -12.75 -32.87
N THR A 141 -4.38 -13.33 -32.85
CA THR A 141 -3.83 -14.07 -34.00
C THR A 141 -4.13 -15.55 -33.98
N ARG A 142 -4.28 -16.16 -32.80
CA ARG A 142 -4.48 -17.61 -32.65
C ARG A 142 -5.89 -17.90 -32.16
N ILE A 143 -6.72 -18.45 -33.03
CA ILE A 143 -8.08 -18.90 -32.72
C ILE A 143 -8.11 -20.01 -31.63
N HIS A 144 -6.99 -20.67 -31.35
CA HIS A 144 -6.95 -21.68 -30.28
C HIS A 144 -6.40 -21.16 -28.95
N PHE A 145 -6.07 -19.86 -28.85
CA PHE A 145 -5.48 -19.27 -27.66
C PHE A 145 -6.57 -18.82 -26.68
N ASP A 146 -6.59 -19.43 -25.49
CA ASP A 146 -7.54 -19.13 -24.39
C ASP A 146 -9.04 -19.14 -24.80
N ASN A 147 -9.41 -19.95 -25.79
CA ASN A 147 -10.80 -20.04 -26.19
C ASN A 147 -11.59 -21.07 -25.37
N ARG A 148 -12.42 -20.52 -24.47
CA ARG A 148 -13.45 -21.23 -23.72
C ARG A 148 -14.72 -21.40 -24.57
N PHE A 149 -14.75 -22.43 -25.43
CA PHE A 149 -15.79 -22.61 -26.44
C PHE A 149 -17.15 -23.15 -25.93
N VAL A 150 -17.23 -23.72 -24.73
CA VAL A 150 -18.47 -24.29 -24.20
C VAL A 150 -19.12 -23.29 -23.24
N THR A 151 -20.05 -22.48 -23.77
CA THR A 151 -20.86 -21.53 -22.98
C THR A 151 -22.22 -22.13 -22.63
N ASP A 152 -22.93 -21.57 -21.64
CA ASP A 152 -24.29 -22.01 -21.31
C ASP A 152 -25.27 -21.81 -22.48
N ALA A 153 -25.04 -20.79 -23.32
CA ALA A 153 -25.81 -20.58 -24.54
C ALA A 153 -25.62 -21.73 -25.54
N PHE A 154 -24.38 -22.20 -25.71
CA PHE A 154 -24.07 -23.38 -26.53
C PHE A 154 -24.77 -24.63 -25.99
N ARG A 155 -24.73 -24.86 -24.67
CA ARG A 155 -25.42 -25.99 -24.02
C ARG A 155 -26.93 -25.96 -24.28
N ARG A 156 -27.58 -24.80 -24.10
CA ARG A 156 -29.02 -24.66 -24.34
C ARG A 156 -29.41 -24.92 -25.80
N LEU A 157 -28.59 -24.46 -26.74
CA LEU A 157 -28.80 -24.70 -28.16
C LEU A 157 -28.67 -26.19 -28.50
N ASP A 158 -27.64 -26.86 -27.98
CA ASP A 158 -27.40 -28.28 -28.19
C ASP A 158 -28.53 -29.14 -27.59
N TRP A 159 -28.99 -28.82 -26.38
CA TRP A 159 -30.17 -29.45 -25.76
C TRP A 159 -31.46 -29.27 -26.59
N THR A 160 -31.66 -28.09 -27.16
CA THR A 160 -32.84 -27.82 -28.00
C THR A 160 -32.78 -28.65 -29.29
N ARG A 161 -31.59 -28.80 -29.89
CA ARG A 161 -31.37 -29.66 -31.06
C ARG A 161 -31.57 -31.14 -30.76
N ALA A 162 -31.09 -31.61 -29.61
CA ALA A 162 -31.32 -32.96 -29.11
C ALA A 162 -32.82 -33.27 -29.06
N ARG A 163 -33.62 -32.35 -28.50
CA ARG A 163 -35.08 -32.49 -28.40
C ARG A 163 -35.78 -32.49 -29.76
N GLN A 164 -35.18 -31.86 -30.76
CA GLN A 164 -35.66 -31.84 -32.15
C GLN A 164 -35.17 -33.04 -32.97
N GLY A 165 -34.47 -34.01 -32.35
CA GLY A 165 -33.92 -35.17 -33.05
C GLY A 165 -32.80 -34.82 -34.04
N ARG A 166 -32.16 -33.66 -33.87
CA ARG A 166 -31.03 -33.21 -34.71
C ARG A 166 -29.71 -33.62 -34.08
N GLU A 167 -28.67 -33.65 -34.91
CA GLU A 167 -27.31 -33.93 -34.46
C GLU A 167 -26.86 -32.95 -33.36
N THR A 168 -26.12 -33.48 -32.40
CA THR A 168 -25.64 -32.78 -31.20
C THR A 168 -24.12 -32.91 -31.11
N VAL A 169 -23.48 -31.90 -30.51
CA VAL A 169 -22.02 -31.87 -30.33
C VAL A 169 -21.60 -32.48 -28.99
N LEU A 170 -22.52 -32.55 -28.02
CA LEU A 170 -22.30 -33.21 -26.74
C LEU A 170 -22.85 -34.65 -26.76
N PRO A 171 -22.24 -35.62 -26.05
CA PRO A 171 -21.09 -35.47 -25.15
C PRO A 171 -19.73 -35.42 -25.88
N LEU A 172 -18.80 -34.61 -25.36
CA LEU A 172 -17.44 -34.53 -25.89
C LEU A 172 -16.68 -35.85 -25.72
N THR A 173 -15.84 -36.19 -26.69
CA THR A 173 -14.92 -37.33 -26.61
C THR A 173 -13.90 -37.13 -25.49
N ILE A 174 -13.37 -38.20 -24.89
CA ILE A 174 -12.33 -38.14 -23.83
C ILE A 174 -11.14 -37.25 -24.23
N LYS A 175 -10.70 -37.32 -25.49
CA LYS A 175 -9.61 -36.47 -26.02
C LYS A 175 -10.00 -34.99 -26.09
N GLU A 176 -11.26 -34.69 -26.37
CA GLU A 176 -11.79 -33.33 -26.49
C GLU A 176 -12.05 -32.72 -25.12
N GLN A 177 -12.46 -33.52 -24.13
CA GLN A 177 -12.63 -33.09 -22.74
C GLN A 177 -11.34 -32.60 -22.09
N ASN A 178 -10.18 -33.11 -22.52
CA ASN A 178 -8.87 -32.63 -22.06
C ASN A 178 -8.41 -31.34 -22.76
N LYS A 179 -8.97 -31.05 -23.95
CA LYS A 179 -8.59 -29.89 -24.78
C LYS A 179 -9.51 -28.69 -24.54
N TYR A 180 -10.79 -28.95 -24.32
CA TYR A 180 -11.80 -27.94 -23.99
C TYR A 180 -12.02 -27.91 -22.47
N ILE A 181 -12.55 -26.80 -21.96
CA ILE A 181 -12.81 -26.65 -20.52
C ILE A 181 -13.65 -27.84 -20.03
N THR A 182 -13.32 -28.33 -18.84
CA THR A 182 -14.09 -29.38 -18.17
C THR A 182 -15.56 -28.99 -18.12
N VAL A 183 -16.40 -29.74 -18.84
CA VAL A 183 -17.84 -29.67 -18.70
C VAL A 183 -18.14 -30.29 -17.33
N ARG A 184 -18.25 -29.46 -16.30
CA ARG A 184 -18.78 -29.92 -15.02
C ARG A 184 -20.25 -30.24 -15.28
N ALA A 185 -20.59 -31.52 -15.09
CA ALA A 185 -21.95 -32.03 -15.21
C ALA A 185 -22.92 -31.18 -14.39
#